data_AF-V9G3A2-F1
#
_entry.id   AF-V9G3A2-F1
#
_cell.length_a   1.000
_cell.length_b   1.000
_cell.length_c   1.000
_cell.angle_alpha   90.00
_cell.angle_beta   90.00
_cell.angle_gamma   90.00
#
_symmetry.space_group_name_H-M   'P 1'
#
loop_
_entity.id
_entity.type
_entity.pdbx_description
1 polymer ?
#
loop_
_entity_poly.entity_id
_entity_poly.type
_entity_poly.pdbx_seq_one_letter_code
_entity_poly.pdbx_strand_id
1 'polypeptide(L)' 'MLAASKNIGVTHITNGCYRLHPVEWNIGEAAGYCISYCLEQNILPTDIRNHQDTLANFQQRLVQEGIELAWPELRPV' A
#
# COMPACT_ATOMS: atom_id res chain seq x y z
N MET A 1 5.86 -13.30 4.98
CA MET A 1 4.77 -13.44 3.99
C MET A 1 4.08 -12.09 3.88
N LEU A 2 3.92 -11.55 2.67
CA LEU A 2 3.09 -10.37 2.41
C LEU A 2 1.83 -10.82 1.69
N ALA A 3 0.67 -10.54 2.27
CA ALA A 3 -0.62 -10.90 1.67
C ALA A 3 -1.00 -9.84 0.63
N ALA A 4 -1.13 -10.25 -0.64
CA ALA A 4 -1.60 -9.39 -1.71
C ALA A 4 -3.03 -9.76 -2.12
N SER A 5 -3.98 -8.88 -1.74
CA SER A 5 -5.33 -8.72 -2.30
C SER A 5 -6.38 -9.82 -2.06
N LYS A 6 -6.10 -11.10 -2.31
CA LYS A 6 -7.17 -12.13 -2.33
C LYS A 6 -7.71 -12.54 -0.95
N ASN A 7 -7.15 -11.96 0.11
CA ASN A 7 -7.45 -12.31 1.49
C ASN A 7 -8.21 -11.18 2.21
N ILE A 8 -8.53 -10.08 1.51
CA ILE A 8 -9.20 -8.93 2.10
C ILE A 8 -10.65 -9.29 2.41
N GLY A 9 -10.97 -9.40 3.71
CA GLY A 9 -12.32 -9.52 4.22
C GLY A 9 -12.97 -8.14 4.35
N VAL A 10 -14.03 -7.91 3.57
CA VAL A 10 -14.74 -6.62 3.50
C VAL A 10 -16.24 -6.83 3.53
N THR A 11 -17.00 -5.79 3.88
CA THR A 11 -18.47 -5.86 3.84
C THR A 11 -18.93 -5.93 2.38
N HIS A 12 -20.17 -6.38 2.16
CA HIS A 12 -20.73 -6.46 0.81
C HIS A 12 -20.70 -5.10 0.08
N ILE A 13 -20.94 -4.01 0.80
CA ILE A 13 -20.93 -2.65 0.27
C ILE A 13 -19.52 -2.24 -0.14
N THR A 14 -18.51 -2.47 0.71
CA THR A 14 -17.14 -2.03 0.41
C THR A 14 -16.40 -3.00 -0.52
N ASN A 15 -16.90 -4.23 -0.72
CA ASN A 15 -16.34 -5.17 -1.69
C ASN A 15 -16.32 -4.60 -3.12
N GLY A 16 -17.33 -3.83 -3.51
CA GLY A 16 -17.35 -3.16 -4.82
C GLY A 16 -16.19 -2.19 -5.03
N CYS A 17 -15.71 -1.54 -3.97
CA CYS A 17 -14.60 -0.58 -4.03
C CYS A 17 -13.23 -1.25 -4.16
N TYR A 18 -13.06 -2.46 -3.58
CA TYR A 18 -11.77 -3.15 -3.57
C TYR A 18 -11.57 -4.13 -4.73
N ARG A 19 -12.64 -4.49 -5.46
CA ARG A 19 -12.61 -5.45 -6.58
C ARG A 19 -12.55 -4.79 -7.96
N LEU A 20 -12.20 -3.51 -8.00
CA LEU A 20 -11.90 -2.81 -9.24
C LEU A 20 -10.49 -3.15 -9.69
N HIS A 21 -10.30 -3.38 -10.99
CA HIS A 21 -9.01 -3.76 -11.57
C HIS A 21 -7.83 -2.84 -11.14
N PRO A 22 -7.99 -1.49 -11.11
CA PRO A 22 -6.92 -0.62 -10.62
C PRO A 22 -6.55 -0.87 -9.16
N VAL A 23 -7.54 -1.16 -8.31
CA VAL A 23 -7.32 -1.38 -6.87
C VAL A 23 -6.68 -2.74 -6.62
N GLU A 24 -7.11 -3.79 -7.33
CA GLU A 24 -6.50 -5.11 -7.22
C GLU A 24 -5.04 -5.13 -7.69
N TRP A 25 -4.71 -4.39 -8.76
CA TRP A 25 -3.34 -4.23 -9.24
C TRP A 25 -2.47 -3.41 -8.30
N ASN A 26 -2.99 -2.29 -7.77
CA ASN A 26 -2.25 -1.43 -6.86
C ASN A 26 -1.80 -2.18 -5.59
N ILE A 27 -2.60 -3.11 -5.07
CA ILE A 27 -2.18 -3.97 -3.94
C ILE A 27 -0.95 -4.82 -4.30
N GLY A 28 -0.90 -5.38 -5.51
CA GLY A 28 0.24 -6.15 -5.98
C GLY A 28 1.49 -5.30 -6.16
N GLU A 29 1.32 -4.12 -6.74
CA GLU A 29 2.38 -3.12 -6.94
C GLU A 29 2.95 -2.63 -5.60
N ALA A 30 2.10 -2.23 -4.66
CA ALA A 30 2.49 -1.81 -3.32
C ALA A 30 3.20 -2.95 -2.55
N ALA A 31 2.77 -4.20 -2.70
CA ALA A 31 3.46 -5.35 -2.13
C ALA A 31 4.85 -5.56 -2.76
N GLY A 32 4.98 -5.34 -4.07
CA GLY A 32 6.27 -5.36 -4.78
C GLY A 32 7.24 -4.31 -4.24
N TYR A 33 6.78 -3.06 -4.11
CA TYR A 33 7.58 -1.99 -3.51
C TYR A 33 7.98 -2.29 -2.07
N CYS A 34 7.07 -2.87 -1.27
CA CYS A 34 7.37 -3.27 0.10
C CYS A 34 8.51 -4.30 0.16
N ILE A 35 8.49 -5.33 -0.68
CA ILE A 35 9.55 -6.35 -0.72
C ILE A 35 10.87 -5.74 -1.19
N SER A 36 10.84 -4.95 -2.27
CA SER A 36 12.04 -4.27 -2.78
C SER A 36 12.67 -3.38 -1.71
N TYR A 37 11.88 -2.59 -0.99
CA TYR A 37 12.35 -1.75 0.11
C TYR A 37 12.93 -2.57 1.28
N CYS A 38 12.26 -3.66 1.67
CA CYS A 38 12.77 -4.57 2.71
C CYS A 38 14.14 -5.15 2.34
N LEU A 39 14.31 -5.57 1.08
CA LEU A 39 15.57 -6.13 0.58
C LEU A 39 16.68 -5.09 0.52
N GLU A 40 16.38 -3.86 0.10
CA GLU A 40 17.36 -2.76 0.03
C GLU A 40 17.85 -2.32 1.41
N GLN A 41 16.94 -2.25 2.40
CA GLN A 41 17.25 -1.80 3.76
C GLN A 41 17.66 -2.96 4.69
N ASN A 42 17.61 -4.20 4.21
CA ASN A 42 17.85 -5.41 4.98
C ASN A 42 17.00 -5.50 6.26
N ILE A 43 15.71 -5.14 6.15
CA ILE A 43 14.74 -5.15 7.25
C ILE A 43 13.61 -6.14 6.96
N LEU A 44 12.91 -6.58 8.01
CA LEU A 44 11.71 -7.39 7.85
C LEU A 44 10.50 -6.49 7.55
N PRO A 45 9.48 -6.98 6.82
CA PRO A 45 8.25 -6.21 6.57
C PRO A 45 7.55 -5.74 7.85
N THR A 46 7.67 -6.51 8.94
CA THR A 46 7.18 -6.13 10.27
C THR A 46 7.88 -4.90 10.84
N ASP A 47 9.15 -4.68 10.50
CA ASP A 47 9.94 -3.55 10.98
C ASP A 47 9.50 -2.23 10.36
N ILE A 48 8.94 -2.27 9.14
CA ILE A 48 8.32 -1.12 8.49
C ILE A 48 7.13 -0.62 9.31
N ARG A 49 6.29 -1.54 9.82
CA ARG A 49 5.12 -1.15 10.63
C ARG A 49 5.50 -0.74 12.05
N ASN A 50 6.52 -1.36 12.62
CA ASN A 50 6.88 -1.18 14.03
C ASN A 50 7.69 0.10 14.29
N HIS A 51 8.38 0.64 13.29
CA HIS A 51 9.17 1.87 13.43
C HIS A 51 8.58 2.98 12.57
N GLN A 52 8.28 4.11 13.21
CA GLN A 52 7.63 5.22 12.53
C GLN A 52 8.52 5.87 11.46
N ASP A 53 9.85 5.88 11.67
CA ASP A 53 10.80 6.44 10.71
C ASP A 53 10.90 5.60 9.42
N THR A 54 10.95 4.27 9.55
CA THR A 54 10.99 3.38 8.39
C THR A 54 9.66 3.39 7.64
N LEU A 55 8.54 3.52 8.36
CA LEU A 55 7.22 3.70 7.76
C LEU A 55 7.15 4.99 6.93
N ALA A 56 7.60 6.12 7.48
CA ALA A 56 7.57 7.40 6.81
C ALA A 56 8.44 7.39 5.54
N ASN A 57 9.64 6.83 5.62
CA ASN A 57 10.53 6.69 4.45
C ASN A 57 9.91 5.81 3.37
N PHE A 58 9.29 4.69 3.76
CA PHE A 58 8.59 3.81 2.83
C PHE A 58 7.40 4.52 2.16
N GLN A 59 6.57 5.22 2.94
CA GLN A 59 5.44 6.00 2.43
C GLN A 59 5.91 7.09 1.45
N GLN A 60 7.01 7.79 1.75
CA GLN A 60 7.57 8.78 0.85
C GLN A 60 8.00 8.16 -0.49
N ARG A 61 8.61 6.96 -0.47
CA ARG A 61 8.93 6.22 -1.69
C ARG A 61 7.68 5.88 -2.49
N LEU A 62 6.63 5.37 -1.84
CA LEU A 62 5.36 5.07 -2.53
C LEU A 62 4.77 6.28 -3.24
N VAL A 63 4.79 7.45 -2.60
CA VAL A 63 4.31 8.71 -3.20
C VAL A 63 5.17 9.13 -4.40
N GLN A 64 6.50 8.95 -4.32
CA GLN A 64 7.41 9.25 -5.44
C GLN A 64 7.16 8.36 -6.67
N GLU A 65 6.77 7.11 -6.44
CA GLU A 65 6.40 6.15 -7.48
C GLU A 65 4.95 6.35 -7.98
N GLY A 66 4.24 7.36 -7.48
CA GLY A 66 2.90 7.73 -7.92
C GLY A 66 1.76 6.97 -7.23
N ILE A 67 2.05 6.22 -6.15
CA ILE A 67 1.02 5.54 -5.36
C ILE A 67 0.37 6.52 -4.40
N GLU A 68 -0.94 6.69 -4.56
CA GLU A 68 -1.75 7.54 -3.69
C GLU A 68 -1.95 6.89 -2.31
N LEU A 69 -1.55 7.60 -1.24
CA LEU A 69 -1.71 7.15 0.15
C LEU A 69 -2.91 7.78 0.86
N ALA A 70 -3.51 8.81 0.27
CA ALA A 70 -4.63 9.55 0.81
C ALA A 70 -5.62 9.87 -0.29
N TRP A 71 -6.89 9.98 0.08
CA TRP A 71 -7.93 10.44 -0.85
C TRP A 71 -7.66 11.89 -1.26
N PRO A 72 -7.86 12.24 -2.54
CA PRO A 72 -7.73 13.62 -2.98
C PRO A 72 -8.74 14.49 -2.25
N GLU A 73 -8.29 15.65 -1.75
CA GLU A 73 -9.21 16.66 -1.24
C GLU A 73 -10.07 17.19 -2.40
N LEU A 74 -11.36 16.85 -2.38
CA LEU A 74 -12.33 17.40 -3.29
C LEU A 74 -12.49 18.88 -2.95
N ARG A 75 -11.80 19.76 -3.67
CA ARG A 75 -12.11 21.19 -3.62
C ARG A 75 -13.48 21.39 -4.29
N PRO A 76 -14.44 22.06 -3.63
CA PRO A 76 -15.62 22.52 -4.33
C PRO A 76 -15.17 23.47 -5.43
N VAL A 77 -15.61 23.19 -6.66
CA VAL A 77 -15.55 24.12 -7.80
C VAL A 77 -16.59 25.21 -7.65
#